data_AF-A0A536RFG9-F1
#
_entry.id   AF-A0A536RFG9-F1
#
_cell.length_a   1.000
_cell.length_b   1.000
_cell.length_c   1.000
_cell.angle_alpha   90.00
_cell.angle_beta   90.00
_cell.angle_gamma   90.00
#
_symmetry.space_group_name_H-M   'P 1'
#
loop_
_entity.id
_entity.type
_entity.pdbx_description
1 polymer ?
#
loop_
_entity_poly.entity_id
_entity_poly.type
_entity_poly.pdbx_seq_one_letter_code
_entity_poly.pdbx_strand_id
1 'polypeptide(L)'
;MSPYERPVVDRLQGEVARIPLPPRERWTPPERNRSRLIPALAATLAVIALAVIIAAPALERIPSYGEGVGAAGSSTAPRAAALACATPDQATSPACRLITGRVVEVLGSQLVRVTPDALTIAADFENPALFEADARTRIEPAASSIGAAGVKPGGRVQVAFDALAPKTASGAYTLTRFVVLSAAGAPDCTNGSPLMDIARFPQPTTHGGATPETAFRSAYPAIRDFELFPSGSLPRAPVWVVAGTDTYEATILQDGTWFISPAKFVRCVSFEEIRTFSQTPGSSPNPSSLRPAPTDPPPFPDGRAPTATEVTAQQVEAGMPSGAAIFAATDPKCVLSADQASFRCTLSRAPAPEISNFLDAKESLVIGGRVAGGCLGLDRGGMTWQCYIGQSAVDHAIIGKDLLSQPAPYPGRG
;
A
#
# COMPACT_ATOMS: atom_id res chain seq x y z
N MET A 1 31.13 16.57 27.04
CA MET A 1 30.40 17.78 26.62
C MET A 1 31.43 18.73 26.02
N SER A 2 31.32 18.98 24.73
CA SER A 2 32.24 19.83 23.97
C SER A 2 32.18 21.27 24.50
N PRO A 3 33.30 22.03 24.52
CA PRO A 3 33.29 23.44 24.91
C PRO A 3 32.34 24.31 24.05
N TYR A 4 31.88 23.80 22.90
CA TYR A 4 30.87 24.44 22.04
C TYR A 4 29.41 24.11 22.42
N GLU A 5 29.16 23.08 23.23
CA GLU A 5 27.79 22.65 23.61
C GLU A 5 27.26 23.37 24.85
N ARG A 6 28.15 23.84 25.72
CA ARG A 6 27.80 24.51 26.99
C ARG A 6 26.96 25.79 26.80
N PRO A 7 27.29 26.70 25.87
CA PRO A 7 26.52 27.93 25.67
C PRO A 7 25.08 27.69 25.19
N VAL A 8 24.87 26.61 24.43
CA VAL A 8 23.56 26.24 23.88
C VAL A 8 22.67 25.67 24.99
N VAL A 9 23.22 24.84 25.87
CA VAL A 9 22.49 24.27 27.00
C VAL A 9 22.13 25.35 28.03
N ASP A 10 23.05 26.27 28.32
CA ASP A 10 22.77 27.38 29.26
C ASP A 10 21.68 28.32 28.72
N ARG A 11 21.65 28.56 27.39
CA ARG A 11 20.59 29.35 26.75
C ARG A 11 19.23 28.66 26.81
N LEU A 12 19.17 27.37 26.51
CA LEU A 12 17.92 26.60 26.55
C LEU A 12 17.35 26.50 27.98
N GLN A 13 18.21 26.30 28.98
CA GLN A 13 17.78 26.31 30.38
C GLN A 13 17.26 27.68 30.82
N GLY A 14 17.86 28.77 30.33
CA GLY A 14 17.40 30.13 30.58
C GLY A 14 16.04 30.45 29.92
N GLU A 15 15.74 29.87 28.77
CA GLU A 15 14.46 30.03 28.06
C GLU A 15 13.33 29.21 28.71
N VAL A 16 13.61 27.96 29.12
CA VAL A 16 12.64 27.10 29.82
C VAL A 16 12.23 27.68 31.17
N ALA A 17 13.15 28.32 31.91
CA ALA A 17 12.86 28.95 33.19
C ALA A 17 11.92 30.17 33.10
N ARG A 18 11.71 30.73 31.90
CA ARG A 18 10.85 31.91 31.67
C ARG A 18 9.43 31.56 31.22
N ILE A 19 9.13 30.29 31.00
CA ILE A 19 7.78 29.87 30.60
C ILE A 19 6.88 29.87 31.86
N PRO A 20 5.86 30.73 31.94
CA PRO A 20 4.93 30.72 33.07
C PRO A 20 4.12 29.42 33.02
N LEU A 21 4.31 28.55 34.01
CA LEU A 21 3.50 27.35 34.14
C LEU A 21 2.07 27.76 34.57
N PRO A 22 1.02 27.22 33.93
CA PRO A 22 -0.34 27.47 34.36
C PRO A 22 -0.60 26.88 35.77
N PRO A 23 -1.53 27.48 36.55
CA PRO A 23 -1.83 27.05 37.91
C PRO A 23 -2.29 25.57 37.96
N ARG A 24 -1.74 24.82 38.92
CA ARG A 24 -1.87 23.36 39.07
C ARG A 24 -3.26 22.84 39.48
N GLU A 25 -4.31 23.65 39.39
CA GLU A 25 -5.65 23.26 39.81
C GLU A 25 -6.54 22.96 38.59
N ARG A 26 -6.59 21.68 38.15
CA ARG A 26 -7.70 21.01 37.42
C ARG A 26 -7.23 19.77 36.64
N TRP A 27 -6.61 18.81 37.32
CA TRP A 27 -6.47 17.46 36.77
C TRP A 27 -6.94 16.43 37.80
N THR A 28 -8.22 16.48 38.16
CA THR A 28 -8.93 15.34 38.76
C THR A 28 -9.72 14.66 37.65
N PRO A 29 -9.33 13.44 37.22
CA PRO A 29 -10.12 12.69 36.26
C PRO A 29 -11.48 12.32 36.87
N PRO A 30 -12.60 12.44 36.12
CA PRO A 30 -13.91 12.07 36.65
C PRO A 30 -13.97 10.56 36.93
N GLU A 31 -14.39 10.20 38.14
CA GLU A 31 -14.65 8.81 38.53
C GLU A 31 -15.65 8.16 37.56
N ARG A 32 -15.16 7.25 36.73
CA ARG A 32 -16.01 6.39 35.89
C ARG A 32 -16.70 5.36 36.78
N ASN A 33 -18.01 5.55 36.94
CA ASN A 33 -18.92 4.71 37.70
C ASN A 33 -18.96 3.27 37.14
N ARG A 34 -18.13 2.37 37.69
CA ARG A 34 -17.96 0.95 37.29
C ARG A 34 -19.14 0.03 37.64
N SER A 35 -20.18 0.55 38.29
CA SER A 35 -21.27 -0.24 38.88
C SER A 35 -22.31 -0.79 37.87
N ARG A 36 -22.28 -0.39 36.59
CA ARG A 36 -23.29 -0.81 35.59
C ARG A 36 -22.83 -1.84 34.56
N LEU A 37 -21.53 -2.14 34.45
CA LEU A 37 -21.00 -3.03 33.39
C LEU A 37 -21.01 -4.52 33.76
N ILE A 38 -20.98 -4.85 35.05
CA ILE A 38 -20.89 -6.24 35.53
C ILE A 38 -22.17 -7.07 35.25
N PRO A 39 -23.41 -6.56 35.44
CA PRO A 39 -24.59 -7.39 35.19
C PRO A 39 -24.86 -7.64 33.69
N ALA A 40 -24.40 -6.76 32.79
CA ALA A 40 -24.61 -6.93 31.35
C ALA A 40 -23.74 -8.06 30.75
N LEU A 41 -22.51 -8.23 31.24
CA LEU A 41 -21.59 -9.29 30.78
C LEU A 41 -22.03 -10.69 31.22
N ALA A 42 -22.65 -10.82 32.39
CA ALA A 42 -23.15 -12.10 32.89
C ALA A 42 -24.34 -12.64 32.06
N ALA A 43 -25.24 -11.75 31.61
CA ALA A 43 -26.37 -12.13 30.78
C ALA A 43 -25.93 -12.66 29.40
N THR A 44 -24.93 -12.04 28.78
CA THR A 44 -24.45 -12.45 27.45
C THR A 44 -23.76 -13.82 27.48
N LEU A 45 -23.00 -14.12 28.54
CA LEU A 45 -22.34 -15.42 28.68
C LEU A 45 -23.33 -16.57 28.89
N ALA A 46 -24.43 -16.32 29.61
CA ALA A 46 -25.49 -17.32 29.80
C ALA A 46 -26.19 -17.69 28.49
N VAL A 47 -26.42 -16.73 27.60
CA VAL A 47 -27.04 -16.98 26.28
C VAL A 47 -26.12 -17.81 25.38
N ILE A 48 -24.81 -17.54 25.39
CA ILE A 48 -23.84 -18.29 24.59
C ILE A 48 -23.74 -19.75 25.07
N ALA A 49 -23.69 -19.97 26.39
CA ALA A 49 -23.64 -21.33 26.95
C ALA A 49 -24.89 -22.15 26.58
N LEU A 50 -26.07 -21.53 26.58
CA LEU A 50 -27.32 -22.21 26.20
C LEU A 50 -27.35 -22.59 24.71
N ALA A 51 -26.81 -21.73 23.83
CA ALA A 51 -26.75 -22.00 22.40
C ALA A 51 -25.83 -23.19 22.05
N VAL A 52 -24.72 -23.37 22.78
CA VAL A 52 -23.79 -24.48 22.58
C VAL A 52 -24.41 -25.82 23.02
N ILE A 53 -25.19 -25.83 24.10
CA ILE A 53 -25.82 -27.06 24.61
C ILE A 53 -26.93 -27.56 23.66
N ILE A 54 -27.68 -26.64 23.03
CA ILE A 54 -28.79 -27.01 22.13
C ILE A 54 -28.28 -27.56 20.78
N ALA A 55 -27.08 -27.16 20.33
CA ALA A 55 -26.53 -27.58 19.04
C ALA A 55 -25.83 -28.97 19.05
N ALA A 56 -25.71 -29.61 20.22
CA ALA A 56 -24.89 -30.82 20.37
C ALA A 56 -25.42 -32.14 19.76
N PRO A 57 -26.73 -32.43 19.58
CA PRO A 57 -27.16 -33.79 19.25
C PRO A 57 -27.43 -34.04 17.74
N ALA A 58 -26.65 -33.43 16.84
CA ALA A 58 -26.82 -33.62 15.39
C ALA A 58 -25.63 -34.27 14.67
N LEU A 59 -24.61 -34.72 15.40
CA LEU A 59 -23.31 -35.13 14.85
C LEU A 59 -23.01 -36.64 15.01
N GLU A 60 -24.00 -37.50 14.80
CA GLU A 60 -23.77 -38.96 14.73
C GLU A 60 -24.67 -39.60 13.67
N ARG A 61 -24.32 -39.47 12.38
CA ARG A 61 -24.65 -40.46 11.33
C ARG A 61 -23.54 -40.48 10.27
N ILE A 62 -22.67 -41.47 10.37
CA ILE A 62 -21.73 -41.86 9.31
C ILE A 62 -22.42 -42.96 8.50
N PRO A 63 -22.68 -42.79 7.18
CA PRO A 63 -23.03 -43.92 6.32
C PRO A 63 -21.77 -44.66 5.86
N SER A 64 -21.79 -45.98 6.06
CA SER A 64 -20.88 -46.96 5.48
C SER A 64 -21.05 -46.99 3.96
N TYR A 65 -19.95 -46.83 3.21
CA TYR A 65 -19.91 -46.97 1.75
C TYR A 65 -19.47 -48.39 1.38
N GLY A 66 -20.30 -49.06 0.58
CA GLY A 66 -20.02 -50.37 -0.01
C GLY A 66 -19.22 -50.27 -1.31
N GLU A 67 -18.41 -51.30 -1.54
CA GLU A 67 -17.68 -51.58 -2.77
C GLU A 67 -18.61 -51.73 -3.99
N GLY A 68 -18.21 -51.11 -5.09
CA GLY A 68 -18.77 -51.34 -6.42
C GLY A 68 -17.65 -51.34 -7.46
N VAL A 69 -17.25 -52.52 -7.90
CA VAL A 69 -16.34 -52.75 -9.03
C VAL A 69 -17.13 -52.61 -10.34
N GLY A 70 -16.63 -51.81 -11.29
CA GLY A 70 -17.28 -51.63 -12.59
C GLY A 70 -16.41 -50.94 -13.64
N ALA A 71 -15.88 -51.78 -14.54
CA ALA A 71 -15.28 -51.60 -15.88
C ALA A 71 -15.15 -50.24 -16.59
N ALA A 72 -14.10 -50.21 -17.42
CA ALA A 72 -13.62 -49.15 -18.30
C ALA A 72 -14.62 -48.64 -19.35
N GLY A 73 -14.50 -47.34 -19.67
CA GLY A 73 -15.12 -46.76 -20.86
C GLY A 73 -15.04 -45.23 -20.93
N SER A 74 -14.19 -44.74 -21.84
CA SER A 74 -14.26 -43.44 -22.54
C SER A 74 -14.09 -42.12 -21.78
N SER A 75 -13.16 -41.33 -22.33
CA SER A 75 -12.79 -39.96 -22.02
C SER A 75 -13.99 -38.99 -21.96
N THR A 76 -14.23 -38.43 -20.77
CA THR A 76 -14.81 -37.10 -20.59
C THR A 76 -13.91 -36.33 -19.63
N ALA A 77 -13.29 -35.25 -20.11
CA ALA A 77 -12.47 -34.37 -19.28
C ALA A 77 -13.28 -33.89 -18.05
N PRO A 78 -12.70 -33.92 -16.82
CA PRO A 78 -13.43 -33.55 -15.62
C PRO A 78 -13.61 -32.02 -15.60
N ARG A 79 -14.81 -31.55 -15.97
CA ARG A 79 -15.11 -30.11 -16.11
C ARG A 79 -15.82 -29.48 -14.91
N ALA A 80 -15.82 -30.09 -13.71
CA ALA A 80 -16.59 -29.53 -12.59
C ALA A 80 -15.99 -29.61 -11.17
N ALA A 81 -14.85 -30.29 -10.93
CA ALA A 81 -14.29 -30.39 -9.58
C ALA A 81 -13.47 -29.14 -9.15
N ALA A 82 -12.87 -28.41 -10.09
CA ALA A 82 -11.88 -27.37 -9.82
C ALA A 82 -12.39 -26.06 -9.17
N LEU A 83 -13.68 -25.96 -8.82
CA LEU A 83 -14.27 -24.75 -8.25
C LEU A 83 -14.52 -24.83 -6.74
N ALA A 84 -14.24 -25.95 -6.07
CA ALA A 84 -14.60 -26.13 -4.67
C ALA A 84 -13.77 -25.29 -3.67
N CYS A 85 -12.76 -24.55 -4.11
CA CYS A 85 -11.91 -23.69 -3.28
C CYS A 85 -11.68 -22.30 -3.87
N ALA A 86 -12.55 -21.84 -4.77
CA ALA A 86 -12.33 -20.57 -5.48
C ALA A 86 -12.70 -19.34 -4.63
N THR A 87 -13.63 -19.49 -3.67
CA THR A 87 -14.08 -18.39 -2.80
C THR A 87 -13.83 -18.68 -1.32
N PRO A 88 -13.66 -17.63 -0.47
CA PRO A 88 -13.50 -17.81 0.98
C PRO A 88 -14.64 -18.60 1.63
N ASP A 89 -15.87 -18.45 1.13
CA ASP A 89 -17.05 -19.13 1.67
C ASP A 89 -17.07 -20.65 1.34
N GLN A 90 -16.35 -21.07 0.30
CA GLN A 90 -16.23 -22.48 -0.11
C GLN A 90 -15.18 -23.26 0.70
N ALA A 91 -14.42 -22.60 1.57
CA ALA A 91 -13.45 -23.25 2.47
C ALA A 91 -14.10 -24.24 3.46
N THR A 92 -15.43 -24.32 3.52
CA THR A 92 -16.20 -25.28 4.31
C THR A 92 -16.45 -26.61 3.58
N SER A 93 -16.16 -26.70 2.28
CA SER A 93 -16.28 -27.96 1.55
C SER A 93 -15.27 -28.98 2.08
N PRO A 94 -15.67 -30.25 2.34
CA PRO A 94 -14.75 -31.28 2.79
C PRO A 94 -13.67 -31.65 1.76
N ALA A 95 -13.83 -31.24 0.49
CA ALA A 95 -12.79 -31.37 -0.54
C ALA A 95 -11.73 -30.26 -0.44
N CYS A 96 -12.11 -29.08 0.07
CA CYS A 96 -11.20 -27.96 0.22
C CYS A 96 -10.36 -28.10 1.48
N ARG A 97 -9.05 -28.05 1.32
CA ARG A 97 -8.11 -28.02 2.44
C ARG A 97 -7.38 -26.69 2.44
N LEU A 98 -7.43 -26.04 3.60
CA LEU A 98 -6.68 -24.83 3.90
C LEU A 98 -5.61 -25.21 4.92
N ILE A 99 -4.35 -25.00 4.56
CA ILE A 99 -3.25 -25.23 5.49
C ILE A 99 -2.43 -23.95 5.62
N THR A 100 -1.90 -23.72 6.81
CA THR A 100 -0.87 -22.73 7.05
C THR A 100 0.45 -23.46 7.25
N GLY A 101 1.53 -22.92 6.70
CA GLY A 101 2.85 -23.53 6.82
C GLY A 101 3.98 -22.58 6.48
N ARG A 102 5.19 -23.13 6.48
CA ARG A 102 6.42 -22.43 6.09
C ARG A 102 6.91 -22.93 4.75
N VAL A 103 7.24 -22.00 3.86
CA VAL A 103 7.93 -22.33 2.61
C VAL A 103 9.29 -22.91 2.96
N VAL A 104 9.58 -24.11 2.47
CA VAL A 104 10.90 -24.74 2.57
C VAL A 104 11.75 -24.34 1.37
N GLU A 105 11.14 -24.36 0.18
CA GLU A 105 11.85 -24.13 -1.08
C GLU A 105 10.87 -23.65 -2.15
N VAL A 106 11.31 -22.72 -2.98
CA VAL A 106 10.60 -22.29 -4.21
C VAL A 106 11.35 -22.91 -5.39
N LEU A 107 10.76 -23.93 -6.00
CA LEU A 107 11.39 -24.78 -7.03
C LEU A 107 11.21 -24.24 -8.46
N GLY A 108 10.53 -23.11 -8.61
CA GLY A 108 10.27 -22.46 -9.88
C GLY A 108 9.26 -21.33 -9.71
N SER A 109 8.78 -20.77 -10.83
CA SER A 109 7.78 -19.71 -10.78
C SER A 109 6.47 -20.19 -10.16
N GLN A 110 6.07 -21.43 -10.40
CA GLN A 110 4.78 -21.98 -9.97
C GLN A 110 4.88 -23.09 -8.91
N LEU A 111 6.08 -23.55 -8.54
CA LEU A 111 6.25 -24.75 -7.72
C LEU A 111 6.87 -24.39 -6.36
N VAL A 112 6.28 -24.86 -5.26
CA VAL A 112 6.71 -24.54 -3.89
C VAL A 112 6.57 -25.73 -2.95
N ARG A 113 7.55 -25.92 -2.07
CA ARG A 113 7.49 -26.85 -0.95
C ARG A 113 7.09 -26.11 0.31
N VAL A 114 6.06 -26.59 1.00
CA VAL A 114 5.55 -26.00 2.24
C VAL A 114 5.49 -27.07 3.33
N THR A 115 6.10 -26.80 4.48
CA THR A 115 5.92 -27.59 5.70
C THR A 115 4.72 -27.06 6.47
N PRO A 116 3.64 -27.86 6.65
CA PRO A 116 2.48 -27.44 7.42
C PRO A 116 2.84 -27.12 8.88
N ASP A 117 2.25 -26.06 9.45
CA ASP A 117 2.47 -25.66 10.85
C ASP A 117 1.87 -26.68 11.84
N ALA A 118 0.77 -27.34 11.46
CA ALA A 118 0.10 -28.32 12.30
C ALA A 118 0.61 -29.74 12.00
N LEU A 119 1.20 -30.40 13.00
CA LEU A 119 1.72 -31.77 12.90
C LEU A 119 0.64 -32.81 12.56
N THR A 120 -0.62 -32.57 12.96
CA THR A 120 -1.75 -33.44 12.64
C THR A 120 -2.06 -33.45 11.15
N ILE A 121 -1.88 -32.32 10.48
CA ILE A 121 -2.05 -32.19 9.03
C ILE A 121 -0.84 -32.79 8.32
N ALA A 122 0.37 -32.64 8.87
CA ALA A 122 1.59 -33.21 8.29
C ALA A 122 1.59 -34.75 8.21
N ALA A 123 0.73 -35.45 8.96
CA ALA A 123 0.56 -36.90 8.82
C ALA A 123 -0.25 -37.30 7.57
N ASP A 124 -1.11 -36.40 7.10
CA ASP A 124 -1.99 -36.63 5.94
C ASP A 124 -1.30 -36.28 4.61
N PHE A 125 -0.13 -35.63 4.64
CA PHE A 125 0.59 -35.14 3.47
C PHE A 125 2.08 -35.49 3.52
N GLU A 126 2.74 -35.51 2.36
CA GLU A 126 4.21 -35.50 2.33
C GLU A 126 4.73 -34.28 3.07
N ASN A 127 5.80 -34.42 3.85
CA ASN A 127 6.44 -33.32 4.55
C ASN A 127 7.90 -33.16 4.09
N PRO A 128 8.25 -32.09 3.35
CA PRO A 128 7.39 -30.97 2.95
C PRO A 128 6.43 -31.29 1.80
N ALA A 129 5.23 -30.72 1.84
CA ALA A 129 4.21 -30.92 0.81
C ALA A 129 4.52 -30.05 -0.41
N LEU A 130 4.41 -30.64 -1.60
CA LEU A 130 4.68 -29.98 -2.87
C LEU A 130 3.39 -29.39 -3.45
N PHE A 131 3.42 -28.11 -3.80
CA PHE A 131 2.28 -27.37 -4.35
C PHE A 131 2.65 -26.72 -5.68
N GLU A 132 1.71 -26.74 -6.62
CA GLU A 132 1.87 -26.16 -7.94
C GLU A 132 0.73 -25.18 -8.24
N ALA A 133 1.09 -23.95 -8.62
CA ALA A 133 0.15 -22.95 -9.09
C ALA A 133 -0.08 -23.08 -10.60
N ASP A 134 -1.31 -22.82 -11.04
CA ASP A 134 -1.68 -22.75 -12.44
C ASP A 134 -2.28 -21.39 -12.79
N ALA A 135 -2.78 -21.23 -14.02
CA ALA A 135 -3.40 -19.99 -14.49
C ALA A 135 -4.68 -19.60 -13.72
N ARG A 136 -5.23 -20.49 -12.89
CA ARG A 136 -6.43 -20.29 -12.07
C ARG A 136 -6.09 -20.07 -10.60
N THR A 137 -4.87 -20.35 -10.16
CA THR A 137 -4.45 -20.11 -8.79
C THR A 137 -4.49 -18.61 -8.47
N ARG A 138 -5.22 -18.26 -7.43
CA ARG A 138 -5.22 -16.90 -6.90
C ARG A 138 -4.04 -16.71 -5.96
N ILE A 139 -3.11 -15.84 -6.35
CA ILE A 139 -1.92 -15.51 -5.55
C ILE A 139 -2.13 -14.16 -4.85
N GLU A 140 -1.86 -14.11 -3.55
CA GLU A 140 -2.04 -12.94 -2.70
C GLU A 140 -0.73 -12.66 -1.93
N PRO A 141 -0.16 -11.43 -2.01
CA PRO A 141 -0.62 -10.30 -2.82
C PRO A 141 -0.62 -10.62 -4.33
N ALA A 142 -1.39 -9.86 -5.11
CA ALA A 142 -1.62 -10.14 -6.53
C ALA A 142 -0.30 -10.24 -7.29
N ALA A 143 0.06 -11.44 -7.73
CA ALA A 143 1.29 -11.74 -8.43
C ALA A 143 1.04 -12.73 -9.58
N SER A 144 1.89 -12.67 -10.60
CA SER A 144 1.79 -13.54 -11.79
C SER A 144 2.24 -14.98 -11.53
N SER A 145 2.92 -15.23 -10.41
CA SER A 145 3.47 -16.53 -10.02
C SER A 145 3.86 -16.54 -8.54
N ILE A 146 4.11 -17.72 -7.96
CA ILE A 146 4.56 -17.86 -6.57
C ILE A 146 5.90 -17.16 -6.36
N GLY A 147 6.83 -17.34 -7.31
CA GLY A 147 8.13 -16.65 -7.26
C GLY A 147 7.98 -15.12 -7.32
N ALA A 148 7.04 -14.62 -8.13
CA ALA A 148 6.76 -13.18 -8.21
C ALA A 148 6.07 -12.61 -6.97
N ALA A 149 5.45 -13.46 -6.13
CA ALA A 149 4.89 -13.05 -4.84
C ALA A 149 5.97 -12.71 -3.79
N GLY A 150 7.25 -12.97 -4.10
CA GLY A 150 8.38 -12.60 -3.24
C GLY A 150 8.53 -13.45 -1.99
N VAL A 151 7.88 -14.61 -1.92
CA VAL A 151 8.00 -15.54 -0.79
C VAL A 151 9.34 -16.28 -0.83
N LYS A 152 10.00 -16.40 0.33
CA LYS A 152 11.31 -17.06 0.50
C LYS A 152 11.20 -18.29 1.39
N PRO A 153 12.18 -19.21 1.34
CA PRO A 153 12.38 -20.21 2.39
C PRO A 153 12.29 -19.57 3.79
N GLY A 154 11.49 -20.18 4.66
CA GLY A 154 11.14 -19.68 6.00
C GLY A 154 9.86 -18.84 6.07
N GLY A 155 9.40 -18.29 4.93
CA GLY A 155 8.20 -17.45 4.85
C GLY A 155 6.92 -18.22 5.21
N ARG A 156 5.99 -17.56 5.91
CA ARG A 156 4.70 -18.17 6.25
C ARG A 156 3.72 -17.95 5.13
N VAL A 157 3.03 -19.02 4.76
CA VAL A 157 2.01 -19.02 3.73
C VAL A 157 0.77 -19.73 4.21
N GLN A 158 -0.36 -19.35 3.64
CA GLN A 158 -1.58 -20.12 3.69
C GLN A 158 -1.89 -20.58 2.28
N VAL A 159 -2.10 -21.87 2.12
CA VAL A 159 -2.41 -22.47 0.82
C VAL A 159 -3.75 -23.18 0.87
N ALA A 160 -4.56 -22.97 -0.16
CA ALA A 160 -5.82 -23.67 -0.37
C ALA A 160 -5.69 -24.57 -1.61
N PHE A 161 -6.13 -25.80 -1.48
CA PHE A 161 -6.09 -26.80 -2.54
C PHE A 161 -7.22 -27.82 -2.38
N ASP A 162 -7.53 -28.51 -3.47
CA ASP A 162 -8.44 -29.66 -3.45
C ASP A 162 -7.64 -30.93 -3.14
N ALA A 163 -7.85 -31.52 -1.96
CA ALA A 163 -7.11 -32.71 -1.55
C ALA A 163 -7.56 -33.99 -2.27
N LEU A 164 -8.71 -33.95 -2.95
CA LEU A 164 -9.23 -35.07 -3.74
C LEU A 164 -8.83 -34.97 -5.22
N ALA A 165 -8.31 -33.82 -5.65
CA ALA A 165 -7.84 -33.65 -7.01
C ALA A 165 -6.61 -34.54 -7.28
N PRO A 166 -6.49 -35.11 -8.50
CA PRO A 166 -5.28 -35.82 -8.89
C PRO A 166 -4.06 -34.92 -8.77
N LYS A 167 -2.95 -35.46 -8.26
CA LYS A 167 -1.66 -34.77 -8.26
C LYS A 167 -1.24 -34.45 -9.71
N THR A 168 -0.52 -33.35 -9.89
CA THR A 168 0.04 -32.98 -11.20
C THR A 168 1.13 -33.95 -11.64
N ALA A 169 1.65 -33.80 -12.86
CA ALA A 169 2.76 -34.61 -13.35
C ALA A 169 4.04 -34.48 -12.51
N SER A 170 4.20 -33.39 -11.76
CA SER A 170 5.31 -33.17 -10.82
C SER A 170 5.08 -33.82 -9.45
N GLY A 171 3.91 -34.44 -9.22
CA GLY A 171 3.49 -34.99 -7.93
C GLY A 171 2.96 -33.93 -6.96
N ALA A 172 2.73 -32.70 -7.42
CA ALA A 172 2.26 -31.60 -6.59
C ALA A 172 0.74 -31.56 -6.44
N TYR A 173 0.27 -30.97 -5.34
CA TYR A 173 -1.13 -30.55 -5.19
C TYR A 173 -1.37 -29.25 -5.96
N THR A 174 -2.41 -29.22 -6.79
CA THR A 174 -2.78 -28.00 -7.52
C THR A 174 -3.40 -26.98 -6.58
N LEU A 175 -2.81 -25.79 -6.54
CA LEU A 175 -3.27 -24.69 -5.71
C LEU A 175 -4.51 -24.02 -6.31
N THR A 176 -5.49 -23.71 -5.47
CA THR A 176 -6.54 -22.76 -5.83
C THR A 176 -6.24 -21.36 -5.28
N ARG A 177 -5.58 -21.29 -4.12
CA ARG A 177 -5.16 -20.04 -3.50
C ARG A 177 -3.82 -20.16 -2.82
N PHE A 178 -2.97 -19.15 -2.99
CA PHE A 178 -1.68 -19.03 -2.34
C PHE A 178 -1.60 -17.64 -1.68
N VAL A 179 -1.56 -17.59 -0.36
CA VAL A 179 -1.52 -16.35 0.40
C VAL A 179 -0.19 -16.28 1.14
N VAL A 180 0.61 -15.26 0.85
CA VAL A 180 1.81 -14.95 1.63
C VAL A 180 1.37 -14.26 2.91
N LEU A 181 1.48 -14.96 4.04
CA LEU A 181 1.15 -14.41 5.36
C LEU A 181 2.31 -13.58 5.90
N SER A 182 3.54 -14.07 5.75
CA SER A 182 4.73 -13.30 6.05
C SER A 182 5.85 -13.73 5.11
N ALA A 183 6.37 -12.81 4.31
CA ALA A 183 7.66 -13.04 3.69
C ALA A 183 8.69 -13.16 4.82
N ALA A 184 9.45 -14.26 4.88
CA ALA A 184 10.63 -14.26 5.72
C ALA A 184 11.67 -13.39 5.03
N GLY A 185 12.04 -12.28 5.68
CA GLY A 185 12.89 -11.26 5.08
C GLY A 185 12.15 -10.32 4.13
N ALA A 186 12.83 -9.25 3.72
CA ALA A 186 12.37 -8.40 2.62
C ALA A 186 12.18 -9.24 1.34
N PRO A 187 11.08 -9.01 0.57
CA PRO A 187 10.91 -9.56 -0.74
C PRO A 187 12.11 -9.21 -1.59
N ASP A 188 12.55 -10.21 -2.36
CA ASP A 188 13.67 -10.05 -3.26
C ASP A 188 13.23 -9.29 -4.51
N CYS A 189 13.27 -7.97 -4.45
CA CYS A 189 13.17 -7.17 -5.66
C CYS A 189 14.54 -7.11 -6.35
N THR A 190 15.12 -8.27 -6.72
CA THR A 190 16.48 -8.41 -7.25
C THR A 190 16.77 -7.46 -8.42
N ASN A 191 15.75 -7.15 -9.23
CA ASN A 191 15.84 -6.27 -10.40
C ASN A 191 15.06 -4.96 -10.24
N GLY A 192 14.86 -4.49 -8.99
CA GLY A 192 14.05 -3.31 -8.78
C GLY A 192 13.89 -2.87 -7.33
N SER A 193 12.72 -2.34 -7.01
CA SER A 193 12.41 -1.86 -5.66
C SER A 193 11.00 -2.29 -5.25
N PRO A 194 10.73 -2.48 -3.95
CA PRO A 194 9.38 -2.74 -3.48
C PRO A 194 8.52 -1.49 -3.70
N LEU A 195 7.37 -1.66 -4.35
CA LEU A 195 6.32 -0.66 -4.38
C LEU A 195 5.42 -0.88 -3.16
N MET A 196 5.36 0.14 -2.32
CA MET A 196 4.55 0.14 -1.10
C MET A 196 3.39 1.12 -1.25
N ASP A 197 2.20 0.71 -0.83
CA ASP A 197 1.04 1.58 -0.63
C ASP A 197 1.09 2.13 0.80
N ILE A 198 1.42 3.42 0.94
CA ILE A 198 1.66 4.07 2.23
C ILE A 198 0.37 4.74 2.71
N ALA A 199 -0.18 4.28 3.82
CA ALA A 199 -1.49 4.72 4.29
C ALA A 199 -1.51 6.13 4.91
N ARG A 200 -0.34 6.66 5.31
CA ARG A 200 -0.21 7.97 5.97
C ARG A 200 1.12 8.63 5.62
N PHE A 201 1.10 9.91 5.34
CA PHE A 201 2.31 10.72 5.16
C PHE A 201 2.56 11.60 6.39
N PRO A 202 3.83 11.93 6.69
CA PRO A 202 4.15 12.83 7.80
C PRO A 202 3.63 14.25 7.53
N GLN A 203 3.01 14.86 8.53
CA GLN A 203 2.65 16.29 8.53
C GLN A 203 3.86 17.15 8.95
N PRO A 204 3.90 18.46 8.61
CA PRO A 204 5.02 19.35 8.95
C PRO A 204 5.35 19.43 10.45
N THR A 205 4.38 19.18 11.33
CA THR A 205 4.55 19.20 12.79
C THR A 205 4.84 17.82 13.38
N THR A 206 5.03 16.81 12.53
CA THR A 206 5.31 15.45 12.98
C THR A 206 6.74 15.38 13.48
N HIS A 207 6.94 14.72 14.63
CA HIS A 207 8.26 14.40 15.14
C HIS A 207 8.40 12.89 15.26
N GLY A 208 9.60 12.41 14.95
CA GLY A 208 9.92 11.00 14.88
C GLY A 208 10.84 10.50 16.00
N GLY A 209 11.24 9.23 15.89
CA GLY A 209 12.31 8.67 16.71
C GLY A 209 13.69 8.98 16.13
N ALA A 210 14.75 8.89 16.94
CA ALA A 210 16.13 9.13 16.47
C ALA A 210 16.63 8.09 15.46
N THR A 211 16.03 6.89 15.46
CA THR A 211 16.30 5.80 14.52
C THR A 211 14.98 5.20 14.03
N PRO A 212 14.98 4.46 12.90
CA PRO A 212 13.79 3.73 12.44
C PRO A 212 13.21 2.81 13.53
N GLU A 213 14.09 2.13 14.28
CA GLU A 213 13.68 1.22 15.36
C GLU A 213 12.98 1.97 16.50
N THR A 214 13.58 3.07 16.97
CA THR A 214 13.01 3.86 18.06
C THR A 214 11.67 4.48 17.65
N ALA A 215 11.58 4.95 16.40
CA ALA A 215 10.34 5.45 15.84
C ALA A 215 9.25 4.36 15.80
N PHE A 216 9.60 3.14 15.36
CA PHE A 216 8.68 2.01 15.31
C PHE A 216 8.18 1.59 16.68
N ARG A 217 9.08 1.42 17.64
CA ARG A 217 8.70 1.05 19.02
C ARG A 217 7.86 2.12 19.71
N SER A 218 8.09 3.40 19.39
CA SER A 218 7.28 4.51 19.90
C SER A 218 5.86 4.48 19.32
N ALA A 219 5.72 4.27 18.01
CA ALA A 219 4.43 4.25 17.33
C ALA A 219 3.62 2.97 17.62
N TYR A 220 4.28 1.82 17.79
CA TYR A 220 3.65 0.50 17.94
C TYR A 220 4.25 -0.30 19.12
N PRO A 221 4.10 0.16 20.38
CA PRO A 221 4.76 -0.45 21.53
C PRO A 221 4.30 -1.88 21.86
N ALA A 222 3.15 -2.31 21.33
CA ALA A 222 2.62 -3.66 21.49
C ALA A 222 3.33 -4.70 20.61
N ILE A 223 3.98 -4.27 19.53
CA ILE A 223 4.66 -5.14 18.57
C ILE A 223 6.12 -5.31 19.04
N ARG A 224 6.46 -6.52 19.50
CA ARG A 224 7.80 -6.82 20.05
C ARG A 224 8.78 -7.31 18.99
N ASP A 225 8.29 -8.13 18.08
CA ASP A 225 9.07 -8.80 17.05
C ASP A 225 8.83 -8.10 15.71
N PHE A 226 9.90 -7.57 15.14
CA PHE A 226 9.90 -6.97 13.81
C PHE A 226 11.32 -6.99 13.24
N GLU A 227 11.42 -6.87 11.93
CA GLU A 227 12.68 -6.78 11.19
C GLU A 227 12.72 -5.47 10.41
N LEU A 228 13.93 -4.93 10.23
CA LEU A 228 14.19 -3.68 9.52
C LEU A 228 14.99 -3.97 8.25
N PHE A 229 14.53 -3.42 7.13
CA PHE A 229 15.13 -3.60 5.81
C PHE A 229 15.37 -2.24 5.16
N PRO A 230 16.62 -1.76 5.13
CA PRO A 230 16.95 -0.50 4.47
C PRO A 230 16.65 -0.57 2.95
N SER A 231 15.83 0.34 2.45
CA SER A 231 15.47 0.46 1.03
C SER A 231 16.56 1.23 0.26
N GLY A 232 17.79 0.70 0.26
CA GLY A 232 18.93 1.28 -0.43
C GLY A 232 20.21 1.35 0.41
N SER A 233 21.29 1.90 -0.16
CA SER A 233 22.60 2.01 0.49
C SER A 233 22.84 3.35 1.20
N LEU A 234 21.95 4.33 1.01
CA LEU A 234 22.10 5.65 1.63
C LEU A 234 21.63 5.60 3.10
N PRO A 235 22.33 6.26 4.04
CA PRO A 235 21.92 6.30 5.44
C PRO A 235 20.55 6.95 5.70
N ARG A 236 20.05 7.72 4.73
CA ARG A 236 18.74 8.40 4.74
C ARG A 236 17.70 7.71 3.87
N ALA A 237 18.03 6.57 3.29
CA ALA A 237 17.05 5.80 2.53
C ALA A 237 15.90 5.37 3.45
N PRO A 238 14.66 5.34 2.96
CA PRO A 238 13.54 4.77 3.71
C PRO A 238 13.87 3.35 4.21
N VAL A 239 13.29 2.97 5.34
CA VAL A 239 13.50 1.64 5.93
C VAL A 239 12.17 0.94 6.04
N TRP A 240 12.05 -0.19 5.38
CA TRP A 240 10.87 -1.01 5.51
C TRP A 240 10.93 -1.80 6.81
N VAL A 241 9.86 -1.73 7.60
CA VAL A 241 9.64 -2.54 8.80
C VAL A 241 8.62 -3.65 8.50
N VAL A 242 8.96 -4.89 8.82
CA VAL A 242 8.05 -6.04 8.75
C VAL A 242 7.80 -6.55 10.16
N ALA A 243 6.54 -6.59 10.57
CA ALA A 243 6.11 -7.10 11.86
C ALA A 243 5.00 -8.14 11.69
N GLY A 244 5.37 -9.41 11.62
CA GLY A 244 4.43 -10.48 11.31
C GLY A 244 3.86 -10.34 9.91
N THR A 245 2.55 -10.08 9.80
CA THR A 245 1.84 -9.86 8.53
C THR A 245 1.76 -8.38 8.16
N ASP A 246 2.07 -7.49 9.10
CA ASP A 246 1.94 -6.04 8.92
C ASP A 246 3.25 -5.44 8.42
N THR A 247 3.14 -4.47 7.52
CA THR A 247 4.28 -3.78 6.92
C THR A 247 4.19 -2.28 7.18
N TYR A 248 5.35 -1.63 7.32
CA TYR A 248 5.42 -0.20 7.62
C TYR A 248 6.61 0.43 6.91
N GLU A 249 6.50 1.68 6.50
CA GLU A 249 7.61 2.44 5.97
C GLU A 249 8.12 3.42 7.02
N ALA A 250 9.42 3.37 7.31
CA ALA A 250 10.09 4.37 8.12
C ALA A 250 10.77 5.40 7.20
N THR A 251 10.34 6.65 7.27
CA THR A 251 10.86 7.74 6.45
C THR A 251 11.54 8.79 7.32
N ILE A 252 12.70 9.29 6.90
CA ILE A 252 13.37 10.39 7.60
C ILE A 252 12.65 11.72 7.35
N LEU A 253 12.43 12.48 8.41
CA LEU A 253 11.84 13.82 8.40
C LEU A 253 12.92 14.89 8.18
N GLN A 254 12.49 16.12 7.90
CA GLN A 254 13.41 17.25 7.68
C GLN A 254 14.29 17.56 8.91
N ASP A 255 13.78 17.32 10.11
CA ASP A 255 14.52 17.47 11.37
C ASP A 255 15.51 16.33 11.66
N GLY A 256 15.58 15.33 10.77
CA GLY A 256 16.46 14.16 10.88
C GLY A 256 15.89 13.01 11.72
N THR A 257 14.70 13.17 12.31
CA THR A 257 14.00 12.09 13.01
C THR A 257 13.25 11.17 12.04
N TRP A 258 12.83 9.99 12.48
CA TRP A 258 12.16 8.97 11.66
C TRP A 258 10.68 8.87 11.99
N PHE A 259 9.84 8.93 10.96
CA PHE A 259 8.40 8.72 11.06
C PHE A 259 8.02 7.34 10.55
N ILE A 260 6.98 6.73 11.12
CA ILE A 260 6.50 5.40 10.74
C ILE A 260 5.09 5.49 10.17
N SER A 261 4.94 5.00 8.95
CA SER A 261 3.67 4.89 8.26
C SER A 261 3.27 3.43 8.08
N PRO A 262 2.04 3.01 8.41
CA PRO A 262 1.53 1.74 7.92
C PRO A 262 1.64 1.70 6.41
N ALA A 263 2.12 0.60 5.88
CA ALA A 263 2.29 0.40 4.46
C ALA A 263 1.80 -1.00 4.06
N LYS A 264 1.51 -1.20 2.79
CA LYS A 264 1.25 -2.53 2.23
C LYS A 264 2.18 -2.77 1.05
N PHE A 265 2.87 -3.91 1.04
CA PHE A 265 3.57 -4.33 -0.15
C PHE A 265 2.57 -4.56 -1.28
N VAL A 266 2.76 -3.85 -2.40
CA VAL A 266 1.92 -3.97 -3.59
C VAL A 266 2.55 -5.00 -4.53
N ARG A 267 3.81 -4.75 -4.94
CA ARG A 267 4.60 -5.61 -5.85
C ARG A 267 6.05 -5.10 -5.93
N CYS A 268 6.93 -5.88 -6.52
CA CYS A 268 8.20 -5.33 -7.01
C CYS A 268 7.98 -4.56 -8.32
N VAL A 269 8.58 -3.37 -8.41
CA VAL A 269 8.68 -2.58 -9.65
C VAL A 269 10.11 -2.71 -10.18
N SER A 270 10.29 -2.95 -11.47
CA SER A 270 11.65 -3.08 -12.05
C SER A 270 12.36 -1.73 -12.11
N PHE A 271 13.70 -1.69 -12.13
CA PHE A 271 14.43 -0.43 -12.32
C PHE A 271 14.10 0.25 -13.66
N GLU A 272 13.78 -0.53 -14.69
CA GLU A 272 13.31 -0.01 -15.97
C GLU A 272 11.96 0.68 -15.81
N GLU A 273 11.01 0.04 -15.13
CA GLU A 273 9.70 0.62 -14.85
C GLU A 273 9.79 1.87 -13.97
N ILE A 274 10.66 1.86 -12.95
CA ILE A 274 10.97 3.05 -12.13
C ILE A 274 11.52 4.16 -13.02
N ARG A 275 12.45 3.85 -13.93
CA ARG A 275 12.95 4.82 -14.91
C ARG A 275 11.83 5.29 -15.83
N THR A 276 10.93 4.44 -16.30
CA THR A 276 9.79 4.85 -17.13
C THR A 276 8.86 5.78 -16.35
N PHE A 277 8.56 5.49 -15.08
CA PHE A 277 7.83 6.42 -14.21
C PHE A 277 8.58 7.75 -14.03
N SER A 278 9.91 7.71 -14.03
CA SER A 278 10.78 8.89 -13.94
C SER A 278 10.97 9.62 -15.27
N GLN A 279 10.71 8.95 -16.39
CA GLN A 279 11.03 9.39 -17.77
C GLN A 279 9.79 9.55 -18.64
N THR A 280 8.58 9.47 -18.10
CA THR A 280 7.37 9.79 -18.87
C THR A 280 6.87 11.21 -18.56
N PRO A 281 7.45 12.26 -19.15
CA PRO A 281 6.68 13.39 -19.63
C PRO A 281 5.84 12.92 -20.83
N GLY A 282 4.53 12.79 -20.65
CA GLY A 282 3.55 12.91 -21.74
C GLY A 282 3.49 11.86 -22.86
N SER A 283 4.04 10.65 -22.73
CA SER A 283 4.02 9.64 -23.82
C SER A 283 3.10 8.45 -23.54
N SER A 284 1.98 8.36 -24.27
CA SER A 284 1.13 7.16 -24.36
C SER A 284 1.72 6.15 -25.35
N PRO A 285 1.71 4.82 -25.07
CA PRO A 285 2.22 3.80 -25.98
C PRO A 285 1.16 3.38 -27.01
N ASN A 286 0.49 4.34 -27.66
CA ASN A 286 -0.51 4.03 -28.67
C ASN A 286 0.01 4.38 -30.08
N PRO A 287 0.43 3.40 -30.90
CA PRO A 287 1.03 3.64 -32.23
C PRO A 287 0.06 4.23 -33.27
N SER A 288 -1.20 4.49 -32.90
CA SER A 288 -2.24 5.02 -33.81
C SER A 288 -2.48 6.53 -33.66
N SER A 289 -1.80 7.22 -32.74
CA SER A 289 -1.96 8.66 -32.52
C SER A 289 -0.69 9.41 -32.94
N LEU A 290 -0.55 9.67 -34.25
CA LEU A 290 0.42 10.63 -34.80
C LEU A 290 0.00 12.07 -34.45
N ARG A 291 0.04 12.42 -33.16
CA ARG A 291 0.11 13.81 -32.71
C ARG A 291 1.60 14.15 -32.57
N PRO A 292 2.09 15.27 -33.12
CA PRO A 292 3.47 15.69 -32.89
C PRO A 292 3.74 15.70 -31.38
N ALA A 293 4.84 15.07 -30.95
CA ALA A 293 5.31 15.18 -29.58
C ALA A 293 5.40 16.68 -29.22
N PRO A 294 4.77 17.13 -28.13
CA PRO A 294 5.00 18.49 -27.64
C PRO A 294 6.50 18.59 -27.34
N THR A 295 7.23 19.33 -28.17
CA THR A 295 8.55 19.81 -27.82
C THR A 295 8.44 20.46 -26.45
N ASP A 296 9.29 20.06 -25.49
CA ASP A 296 9.35 20.68 -24.17
C ASP A 296 9.24 22.21 -24.34
N PRO A 297 8.23 22.86 -23.75
CA PRO A 297 8.11 24.30 -23.88
C PRO A 297 9.39 24.93 -23.33
N PRO A 298 9.95 25.93 -24.03
CA PRO A 298 11.19 26.57 -23.60
C PRO A 298 11.05 27.05 -22.14
N PRO A 299 12.12 26.96 -21.33
CA PRO A 299 12.12 27.49 -19.99
C PRO A 299 11.71 28.98 -20.02
N PHE A 300 10.92 29.40 -19.03
CA PHE A 300 10.36 30.75 -19.01
C PHE A 300 11.44 31.83 -19.17
N PRO A 301 11.20 32.85 -20.02
CA PRO A 301 12.12 33.96 -20.17
C PRO A 301 12.36 34.62 -18.80
N ASP A 302 13.62 34.93 -18.51
CA ASP A 302 14.08 35.67 -17.33
C ASP A 302 13.91 34.98 -15.96
N GLY A 303 13.58 33.68 -15.93
CA GLY A 303 13.55 32.89 -14.70
C GLY A 303 12.39 33.22 -13.74
N ARG A 304 11.46 34.10 -14.14
CA ARG A 304 10.21 34.43 -13.45
C ARG A 304 9.13 33.38 -13.75
N ALA A 305 8.23 33.14 -12.80
CA ALA A 305 6.99 32.41 -13.08
C ALA A 305 6.12 33.15 -14.10
N PRO A 306 5.48 32.42 -15.02
CA PRO A 306 4.60 33.02 -16.01
C PRO A 306 3.34 33.59 -15.36
N THR A 307 2.61 34.36 -16.14
CA THR A 307 1.22 34.78 -15.88
C THR A 307 0.24 33.95 -16.69
N ALA A 308 -1.04 33.97 -16.34
CA ALA A 308 -2.06 33.18 -17.04
C ALA A 308 -2.19 33.54 -18.53
N THR A 309 -1.87 34.76 -18.92
CA THR A 309 -1.89 35.23 -20.32
C THR A 309 -0.67 34.76 -21.13
N GLU A 310 0.38 34.29 -20.46
CA GLU A 310 1.62 33.78 -21.10
C GLU A 310 1.63 32.25 -21.21
N VAL A 311 0.62 31.59 -20.64
CA VAL A 311 0.47 30.13 -20.65
C VAL A 311 -0.73 29.77 -21.52
N THR A 312 -0.58 28.73 -22.33
CA THR A 312 -1.66 28.16 -23.12
C THR A 312 -2.38 27.05 -22.35
N ALA A 313 -3.65 26.78 -22.68
CA ALA A 313 -4.38 25.66 -22.10
C ALA A 313 -3.64 24.32 -22.25
N GLN A 314 -2.98 24.10 -23.40
CA GLN A 314 -2.20 22.89 -23.69
C GLN A 314 -1.00 22.73 -22.76
N GLN A 315 -0.35 23.83 -22.38
CA GLN A 315 0.74 23.80 -21.39
C GLN A 315 0.21 23.46 -19.99
N VAL A 316 -0.98 23.93 -19.63
CA VAL A 316 -1.63 23.53 -18.36
C VAL A 316 -1.99 22.05 -18.37
N GLU A 317 -2.58 21.55 -19.47
CA GLU A 317 -2.92 20.14 -19.65
C GLU A 317 -1.68 19.23 -19.49
N ALA A 318 -0.58 19.58 -20.14
CA ALA A 318 0.68 18.85 -20.02
C ALA A 318 1.33 19.01 -18.64
N GLY A 319 1.12 20.16 -18.00
CA GLY A 319 1.74 20.50 -16.74
C GLY A 319 1.09 19.88 -15.51
N MET A 320 -0.20 19.55 -15.57
CA MET A 320 -0.92 18.90 -14.46
C MET A 320 -0.26 17.57 -14.05
N PRO A 321 -0.11 16.55 -14.92
CA PRO A 321 0.57 15.31 -14.56
C PRO A 321 2.06 15.47 -14.28
N SER A 322 2.67 16.55 -14.75
CA SER A 322 4.06 16.90 -14.41
C SER A 322 4.19 17.46 -12.99
N GLY A 323 3.13 18.10 -12.48
CA GLY A 323 3.09 18.71 -11.16
C GLY A 323 2.60 17.79 -10.05
N ALA A 324 1.66 16.90 -10.34
CA ALA A 324 1.17 15.94 -9.36
C ALA A 324 0.84 14.58 -9.97
N ALA A 325 1.30 13.53 -9.28
CA ALA A 325 1.14 12.15 -9.72
C ALA A 325 -0.34 11.73 -9.82
N ILE A 326 -1.23 12.35 -9.05
CA ILE A 326 -2.67 12.04 -9.09
C ILE A 326 -3.30 12.28 -10.46
N PHE A 327 -2.71 13.17 -11.28
CA PHE A 327 -3.19 13.48 -12.62
C PHE A 327 -2.66 12.51 -13.69
N ALA A 328 -1.81 11.56 -13.32
CA ALA A 328 -1.32 10.55 -14.25
C ALA A 328 -2.50 9.78 -14.88
N ALA A 329 -2.47 9.64 -16.21
CA ALA A 329 -3.53 9.00 -16.98
C ALA A 329 -4.93 9.64 -16.85
N THR A 330 -5.07 10.90 -16.44
CA THR A 330 -6.40 11.55 -16.36
C THR A 330 -6.84 12.26 -17.65
N ASP A 331 -5.92 12.51 -18.59
CA ASP A 331 -6.12 13.27 -19.84
C ASP A 331 -6.90 14.58 -19.61
N PRO A 332 -6.29 15.59 -18.96
CA PRO A 332 -6.95 16.86 -18.71
C PRO A 332 -7.28 17.58 -20.02
N LYS A 333 -8.38 18.33 -19.98
CA LYS A 333 -8.78 19.32 -21.00
C LYS A 333 -9.03 20.64 -20.31
N CYS A 334 -8.30 21.67 -20.68
CA CYS A 334 -8.33 22.96 -20.01
C CYS A 334 -8.85 24.05 -20.93
N VAL A 335 -9.56 25.01 -20.36
CA VAL A 335 -9.98 26.24 -21.04
C VAL A 335 -9.61 27.42 -20.17
N LEU A 336 -9.14 28.51 -20.79
CA LEU A 336 -8.90 29.76 -20.08
C LEU A 336 -10.26 30.28 -19.57
N SER A 337 -10.34 30.54 -18.27
CA SER A 337 -11.53 31.09 -17.62
C SER A 337 -11.80 32.51 -18.13
N ALA A 338 -13.06 32.96 -18.00
CA ALA A 338 -13.47 34.30 -18.42
C ALA A 338 -12.74 35.44 -17.68
N ASP A 339 -12.19 35.16 -16.50
CA ASP A 339 -11.38 36.10 -15.71
C ASP A 339 -9.96 36.32 -16.29
N GLN A 340 -9.58 35.54 -17.32
CA GLN A 340 -8.24 35.50 -17.91
C GLN A 340 -7.09 35.29 -16.89
N ALA A 341 -7.42 34.80 -15.69
CA ALA A 341 -6.48 34.62 -14.59
C ALA A 341 -6.30 33.13 -14.22
N SER A 342 -7.20 32.28 -14.68
CA SER A 342 -7.24 30.87 -14.31
C SER A 342 -7.64 29.97 -15.49
N PHE A 343 -7.38 28.67 -15.36
CA PHE A 343 -7.77 27.65 -16.33
C PHE A 343 -8.71 26.65 -15.69
N ARG A 344 -9.90 26.47 -16.26
CA ARG A 344 -10.83 25.44 -15.83
C ARG A 344 -10.51 24.15 -16.58
N CYS A 345 -10.17 23.10 -15.85
CA CYS A 345 -9.78 21.82 -16.39
C CYS A 345 -10.81 20.74 -16.04
N THR A 346 -11.10 19.87 -17.00
CA THR A 346 -11.93 18.67 -16.81
C THR A 346 -11.11 17.43 -17.14
N LEU A 347 -11.23 16.38 -16.34
CA LEU A 347 -10.53 15.12 -16.55
C LEU A 347 -11.43 14.11 -17.29
N SER A 348 -10.85 13.26 -18.11
CA SER A 348 -11.57 12.14 -18.76
C SER A 348 -11.82 10.97 -17.80
N ARG A 349 -10.99 10.86 -16.75
CA ARG A 349 -10.99 9.80 -15.74
C ARG A 349 -10.73 10.41 -14.37
N ALA A 350 -11.29 9.79 -13.34
CA ALA A 350 -11.03 10.18 -11.96
C ALA A 350 -9.53 10.01 -11.65
N PRO A 351 -8.93 10.88 -10.82
CA PRO A 351 -7.58 10.68 -10.29
C PRO A 351 -7.46 9.36 -9.52
N ALA A 352 -6.22 8.90 -9.30
CA ALA A 352 -5.97 7.67 -8.52
C ALA A 352 -6.69 7.74 -7.15
N PRO A 353 -7.26 6.62 -6.65
CA PRO A 353 -8.15 6.61 -5.49
C PRO A 353 -7.46 6.80 -4.13
N GLU A 354 -6.27 7.40 -4.12
CA GLU A 354 -5.48 7.69 -2.91
C GLU A 354 -6.27 8.60 -1.94
N ILE A 355 -7.19 9.41 -2.47
CA ILE A 355 -8.05 10.32 -1.72
C ILE A 355 -9.53 10.03 -2.05
N SER A 356 -10.38 9.96 -1.02
CA SER A 356 -11.83 9.69 -1.18
C SER A 356 -12.67 10.91 -1.54
N ASN A 357 -12.10 12.12 -1.44
CA ASN A 357 -12.75 13.39 -1.71
C ASN A 357 -11.75 14.42 -2.22
N PHE A 358 -11.90 14.86 -3.47
CA PHE A 358 -11.03 15.85 -4.10
C PHE A 358 -11.53 17.30 -4.02
N LEU A 359 -12.68 17.54 -3.36
CA LEU A 359 -13.16 18.91 -3.17
C LEU A 359 -12.15 19.68 -2.32
N ASP A 360 -11.72 20.83 -2.81
CA ASP A 360 -10.71 21.71 -2.21
C ASP A 360 -9.28 21.10 -2.14
N ALA A 361 -9.03 19.97 -2.82
CA ALA A 361 -7.69 19.41 -2.95
C ALA A 361 -6.77 20.36 -3.73
N LYS A 362 -5.49 20.45 -3.34
CA LYS A 362 -4.53 21.44 -3.85
C LYS A 362 -3.35 20.76 -4.54
N GLU A 363 -3.42 20.77 -5.86
CA GLU A 363 -2.44 20.35 -6.86
C GLU A 363 -1.30 21.34 -7.08
N SER A 364 -0.03 20.93 -7.11
CA SER A 364 1.01 21.74 -7.76
C SER A 364 0.91 21.60 -9.29
N LEU A 365 1.22 22.68 -10.02
CA LEU A 365 1.26 22.68 -11.48
C LEU A 365 2.68 22.99 -11.95
N VAL A 366 3.25 22.13 -12.80
CA VAL A 366 4.63 22.26 -13.28
C VAL A 366 4.65 22.47 -14.78
N ILE A 367 5.30 23.53 -15.25
CA ILE A 367 5.45 23.83 -16.68
C ILE A 367 6.93 24.17 -16.91
N GLY A 368 7.54 23.57 -17.94
CA GLY A 368 8.97 23.75 -18.22
C GLY A 368 9.87 23.29 -17.06
N GLY A 369 9.49 22.24 -16.34
CA GLY A 369 10.27 21.67 -15.23
C GLY A 369 10.31 22.50 -13.95
N ARG A 370 9.47 23.53 -13.83
CA ARG A 370 9.37 24.39 -12.64
C ARG A 370 7.93 24.55 -12.21
N VAL A 371 7.71 24.76 -10.91
CA VAL A 371 6.37 25.04 -10.37
C VAL A 371 5.87 26.37 -10.92
N ALA A 372 4.89 26.31 -11.80
CA ALA A 372 4.30 27.46 -12.48
C ALA A 372 3.01 27.94 -11.80
N GLY A 373 2.43 27.15 -10.90
CA GLY A 373 1.19 27.47 -10.21
C GLY A 373 0.61 26.28 -9.44
N GLY A 374 -0.71 26.22 -9.34
CA GLY A 374 -1.41 25.09 -8.72
C GLY A 374 -2.87 24.97 -9.13
N CYS A 375 -3.47 23.81 -8.87
CA CYS A 375 -4.85 23.46 -9.23
C CYS A 375 -5.68 23.16 -7.98
N LEU A 376 -6.91 23.66 -7.94
CA LEU A 376 -7.87 23.44 -6.86
C LEU A 376 -9.00 22.52 -7.35
N GLY A 377 -9.27 21.43 -6.64
CA GLY A 377 -10.37 20.52 -6.97
C GLY A 377 -11.74 21.13 -6.66
N LEU A 378 -12.66 21.12 -7.63
CA LEU A 378 -13.97 21.78 -7.53
C LEU A 378 -15.12 20.80 -7.22
N ASP A 379 -14.86 19.50 -7.26
CA ASP A 379 -15.85 18.47 -6.96
C ASP A 379 -15.22 17.26 -6.25
N ARG A 380 -16.06 16.49 -5.55
CA ARG A 380 -15.60 15.35 -4.74
C ARG A 380 -14.98 14.23 -5.57
N GLY A 381 -15.40 14.07 -6.82
CA GLY A 381 -14.89 13.03 -7.72
C GLY A 381 -13.55 13.40 -8.37
N GLY A 382 -13.09 14.64 -8.19
CA GLY A 382 -11.83 15.13 -8.76
C GLY A 382 -11.90 15.24 -10.28
N MET A 383 -13.09 15.42 -10.85
CA MET A 383 -13.26 15.48 -12.31
C MET A 383 -13.09 16.90 -12.85
N THR A 384 -13.20 17.91 -12.01
CA THR A 384 -13.10 19.32 -12.37
C THR A 384 -12.15 20.06 -11.44
N TRP A 385 -11.27 20.87 -12.05
CA TRP A 385 -10.19 21.58 -11.37
C TRP A 385 -10.10 23.03 -11.87
N GLN A 386 -9.75 23.95 -10.97
CA GLN A 386 -9.40 25.32 -11.31
C GLN A 386 -7.91 25.53 -11.11
N CYS A 387 -7.16 25.73 -12.18
CA CYS A 387 -5.71 25.95 -12.15
C CYS A 387 -5.38 27.44 -12.21
N TYR A 388 -4.54 27.89 -11.29
CA TYR A 388 -4.06 29.27 -11.18
C TYR A 388 -2.57 29.30 -11.49
N ILE A 389 -2.13 30.36 -12.16
CA ILE A 389 -0.75 30.53 -12.63
C ILE A 389 -0.06 31.63 -11.81
N GLY A 390 1.22 31.44 -11.51
CA GLY A 390 2.06 32.44 -10.89
C GLY A 390 1.59 32.84 -9.50
N GLN A 391 1.60 34.15 -9.24
CA GLN A 391 1.21 34.72 -7.96
C GLN A 391 -0.25 34.41 -7.59
N SER A 392 -1.14 34.24 -8.57
CA SER A 392 -2.55 33.93 -8.28
C SER A 392 -2.72 32.61 -7.53
N ALA A 393 -1.87 31.61 -7.79
CA ALA A 393 -1.88 30.35 -7.05
C ALA A 393 -1.43 30.52 -5.59
N VAL A 394 -0.49 31.45 -5.35
CA VAL A 394 -0.04 31.81 -3.99
C VAL A 394 -1.12 32.58 -3.26
N ASP A 395 -1.80 33.51 -3.93
CA ASP A 395 -2.86 34.33 -3.35
C ASP A 395 -4.08 33.48 -2.94
N HIS A 396 -4.38 32.42 -3.70
CA HIS A 396 -5.40 31.42 -3.34
C HIS A 396 -4.89 30.36 -2.35
N ALA A 397 -3.66 30.52 -1.83
CA ALA A 397 -2.99 29.60 -0.92
C ALA A 397 -2.98 28.13 -1.42
N ILE A 398 -2.88 27.93 -2.74
CA ILE A 398 -2.76 26.61 -3.34
C ILE A 398 -1.33 26.11 -3.21
N ILE A 399 -0.36 27.01 -3.43
CA ILE A 399 1.07 26.76 -3.21
C ILE A 399 1.68 27.84 -2.31
N GLY A 400 2.79 27.52 -1.64
CA GLY A 400 3.60 28.50 -0.93
C GLY A 400 4.34 29.45 -1.89
N LYS A 401 4.60 30.69 -1.44
CA LYS A 401 5.36 31.68 -2.22
C LYS A 401 6.77 31.20 -2.56
N ASP A 402 7.38 30.46 -1.65
CA ASP A 402 8.71 29.85 -1.76
C ASP A 402 8.76 28.70 -2.77
N LEU A 403 7.62 28.09 -3.08
CA LEU A 403 7.51 27.01 -4.06
C LEU A 403 7.42 27.52 -5.50
N LEU A 404 6.90 28.73 -5.71
CA LEU A 404 6.73 29.29 -7.05
C LEU A 404 8.10 29.46 -7.75
N SER A 405 8.19 28.97 -8.99
CA SER A 405 9.43 28.90 -9.80
C SER A 405 10.50 27.92 -9.27
N GLN A 406 10.22 27.11 -8.25
CA GLN A 406 11.19 26.09 -7.84
C GLN A 406 11.31 25.00 -8.91
N PRO A 407 12.52 24.45 -9.11
CA PRO A 407 12.69 23.24 -9.91
C PRO A 407 11.81 22.11 -9.37
N ALA A 408 11.05 21.48 -10.26
CA ALA A 408 10.21 20.33 -9.96
C ALA A 408 10.42 19.28 -11.06
N PRO A 409 11.56 18.56 -11.01
CA PRO A 409 11.90 17.58 -12.04
C PRO A 409 10.99 16.34 -12.01
N TYR A 410 10.21 16.17 -10.94
CA TYR A 410 9.31 15.04 -10.75
C TYR A 410 7.96 15.53 -10.22
N PRO A 411 6.85 14.83 -10.55
CA PRO A 411 5.54 15.13 -9.98
C PRO A 411 5.54 14.98 -8.45
N GLY A 412 4.89 15.91 -7.77
CA GLY A 412 4.61 15.81 -6.35
C GLY A 412 3.70 14.62 -6.05
N ARG A 413 3.89 14.04 -4.86
CA ARG A 413 2.95 13.10 -4.23
C ARG A 413 2.49 13.77 -2.95
N GLY A 414 1.24 14.22 -2.94
CA GLY A 414 0.62 14.97 -1.84
C GLY A 414 0.24 14.11 -0.65
#